data_AF-A0A6S7FUS3-F1
#
_entry.id   AF-A0A6S7FUS3-F1
#
_cell.length_a   1.000
_cell.length_b   1.000
_cell.length_c   1.000
_cell.angle_alpha   90.00
_cell.angle_beta   90.00
_cell.angle_gamma   90.00
#
_symmetry.space_group_name_H-M   'P 1'
#
loop_
_entity.id
_entity.type
_entity.pdbx_description
1 polymer ?
#
loop_
_entity_poly.entity_id
_entity_poly.type
_entity_poly.pdbx_seq_one_letter_code
_entity_poly.pdbx_strand_id
1 'polypeptide(L)'
;MANSTEKETLNVNDQPISIFLEFADLAKFKTVFQGFGVEKFDHLNDVQDDDLLKFGLSNIEIRRFTRKVADFRSQHAIKGVTVENTSSAAGAREPVTKQQSTVLMGPLKPYRPQSAWKSTSVGFIPNPTTPRAEFMNSLLPEFYKSKFNHCKNAKQFVKEFHGTGRELYHSKQQIDEIDKQINSMMNKQNPAAAGVVLDKDYTLVPSDSIRINNNIQRAKQIISNLSSTDNKLKTLDSKLFSSTGKLKSGEEATHKFFEKQLGEVVLLHRKVTEINNQLTGLQEKFTRLFKVTYSKSQSRKRKQKQNKRKAKRAKQNRMEANCKQIVRTIAPQRNDSDAEPIGPLELHQEGIIGLKKRQLPYIQYAFDKELFTVAAKDTIKQYMTFSMSEIEEDDSDGSSADARDGSGSRDYGNGSSAYDDGSSADGDGSSSDGSRDDGNGSSTDGDGSSADGDGSRDYGNGSSADGDVEISTSEILDN
;
A
#
# COMPACT_ATOMS: atom_id res chain seq x y z
N MET A 1 10.79 44.46 -39.07
CA MET A 1 9.93 45.18 -38.11
C MET A 1 9.18 44.14 -37.29
N ALA A 2 9.71 43.80 -36.11
CA ALA A 2 9.09 42.88 -35.17
C ALA A 2 9.22 43.53 -33.79
N ASN A 3 8.08 43.89 -33.20
CA ASN A 3 7.99 44.47 -31.86
C ASN A 3 8.25 43.38 -30.82
N SER A 4 9.40 43.44 -30.15
CA SER A 4 9.67 42.67 -28.94
C SER A 4 9.24 43.48 -27.74
N THR A 5 8.03 43.24 -27.25
CA THR A 5 7.58 43.67 -25.92
C THR A 5 8.38 42.92 -24.85
N GLU A 6 9.34 43.61 -24.23
CA GLU A 6 9.99 43.17 -23.00
C GLU A 6 8.94 43.09 -21.88
N LYS A 7 8.75 41.89 -21.32
CA LYS A 7 7.93 41.68 -20.13
C LYS A 7 8.79 41.98 -18.91
N GLU A 8 8.55 43.12 -18.27
CA GLU A 8 9.02 43.39 -16.91
C GLU A 8 8.64 42.23 -15.99
N THR A 9 9.64 41.54 -15.45
CA THR A 9 9.45 40.53 -14.41
C THR A 9 9.26 41.25 -13.07
N LEU A 10 8.02 41.54 -12.72
CA LEU A 10 7.65 42.08 -11.40
C LEU A 10 8.14 41.15 -10.28
N ASN A 11 8.77 41.75 -9.27
CA ASN A 11 9.18 41.08 -8.03
C ASN A 11 7.99 40.33 -7.42
N VAL A 12 8.23 39.08 -6.99
CA VAL A 12 7.22 38.18 -6.38
C VAL A 12 6.48 38.86 -5.23
N ASN A 13 7.21 39.64 -4.44
CA ASN A 13 6.67 40.31 -3.26
C ASN A 13 5.68 41.42 -3.63
N ASP A 14 5.85 42.05 -4.78
CA ASP A 14 4.97 43.10 -5.29
C ASP A 14 3.78 42.56 -6.09
N GLN A 15 3.68 41.24 -6.26
CA GLN A 15 2.56 40.66 -6.98
C GLN A 15 1.24 40.85 -6.22
N PRO A 16 0.14 41.17 -6.94
CA PRO A 16 -1.19 41.23 -6.34
C PRO A 16 -1.54 39.92 -5.63
N ILE A 17 -2.11 40.02 -4.43
CA ILE A 17 -2.52 38.85 -3.63
C ILE A 17 -3.45 37.90 -4.39
N SER A 18 -4.21 38.42 -5.36
CA SER A 18 -5.13 37.62 -6.17
C SER A 18 -4.44 36.54 -6.99
N ILE A 19 -3.21 36.78 -7.45
CA ILE A 19 -2.43 35.80 -8.23
C ILE A 19 -2.11 34.59 -7.34
N PHE A 20 -1.66 34.85 -6.12
CA PHE A 20 -1.40 33.79 -5.14
C PHE A 20 -2.68 33.06 -4.72
N LEU A 21 -3.77 33.79 -4.45
CA LEU A 21 -5.04 33.17 -4.06
C LEU A 21 -5.63 32.29 -5.17
N GLU A 22 -5.43 32.64 -6.44
CA GLU A 22 -5.79 31.78 -7.57
C GLU A 22 -4.92 30.52 -7.61
N PHE A 23 -3.59 30.67 -7.45
CA PHE A 23 -2.65 29.55 -7.36
C PHE A 23 -2.95 28.59 -6.20
N ALA A 24 -3.40 29.12 -5.05
CA ALA A 24 -3.70 28.35 -3.86
C ALA A 24 -5.12 27.74 -3.86
N ASP A 25 -5.92 27.97 -4.90
CA ASP A 25 -7.34 27.58 -4.98
C ASP A 25 -8.20 28.22 -3.86
N LEU A 26 -7.91 29.49 -3.56
CA LEU A 26 -8.51 30.30 -2.50
C LEU A 26 -9.08 31.63 -3.03
N ALA A 27 -9.31 31.73 -4.35
CA ALA A 27 -9.84 32.93 -4.99
C ALA A 27 -11.17 33.43 -4.37
N LYS A 28 -11.97 32.53 -3.77
CA LYS A 28 -13.20 32.85 -3.03
C LYS A 28 -12.98 33.78 -1.84
N PHE A 29 -11.78 33.84 -1.28
CA PHE A 29 -11.44 34.69 -0.14
C PHE A 29 -10.83 36.05 -0.54
N LYS A 30 -10.70 36.35 -1.85
CA LYS A 30 -10.05 37.57 -2.34
C LYS A 30 -10.58 38.85 -1.69
N THR A 31 -11.90 39.00 -1.62
CA THR A 31 -12.54 40.20 -1.03
C THR A 31 -12.28 40.32 0.46
N VAL A 32 -12.13 39.19 1.16
CA VAL A 32 -11.83 39.16 2.60
C VAL A 32 -10.40 39.65 2.83
N PHE A 33 -9.41 39.04 2.16
CA PHE A 33 -8.00 39.45 2.28
C PHE A 33 -7.79 40.93 1.94
N GLN A 34 -8.41 41.42 0.86
CA GLN A 34 -8.36 42.84 0.49
C GLN A 34 -9.05 43.74 1.53
N GLY A 35 -10.17 43.30 2.11
CA GLY A 35 -10.86 44.00 3.19
C GLY A 35 -10.03 44.15 4.47
N PHE A 36 -9.04 43.27 4.67
CA PHE A 36 -8.08 43.34 5.77
C PHE A 36 -6.75 44.02 5.39
N GLY A 37 -6.67 44.66 4.23
CA GLY A 37 -5.46 45.39 3.78
C GLY A 37 -4.35 44.50 3.20
N VAL A 38 -4.61 43.22 2.99
CA VAL A 38 -3.67 42.30 2.34
C VAL A 38 -3.85 42.42 0.82
N GLU A 39 -3.15 43.37 0.20
CA GLU A 39 -3.27 43.65 -1.24
C GLU A 39 -2.14 43.01 -2.07
N LYS A 40 -0.97 42.83 -1.48
CA LYS A 40 0.23 42.27 -2.11
C LYS A 40 0.66 40.96 -1.44
N PHE A 41 1.44 40.15 -2.14
CA PHE A 41 1.97 38.90 -1.61
C PHE A 41 2.86 39.11 -0.37
N ASP A 42 3.64 40.20 -0.31
CA ASP A 42 4.50 40.50 0.84
C ASP A 42 3.73 40.73 2.14
N HIS A 43 2.49 41.23 2.06
CA HIS A 43 1.64 41.47 3.23
C HIS A 43 1.29 40.16 3.96
N LEU A 44 1.50 39.00 3.33
CA LEU A 44 1.31 37.69 3.98
C LEU A 44 2.36 37.37 5.04
N ASN A 45 3.48 38.10 5.09
CA ASN A 45 4.47 37.93 6.15
C ASN A 45 3.92 38.31 7.53
N ASP A 46 2.95 39.24 7.56
CA ASP A 46 2.35 39.75 8.79
C ASP A 46 1.06 38.99 9.18
N VAL A 47 0.58 38.07 8.35
CA VAL A 47 -0.65 37.31 8.58
C VAL A 47 -0.37 36.08 9.43
N GLN A 48 -0.94 36.03 10.64
CA GLN A 48 -0.83 34.86 11.54
C GLN A 48 -1.99 33.87 11.31
N ASP A 49 -1.84 32.64 11.81
CA ASP A 49 -2.87 31.59 11.71
C ASP A 49 -4.22 32.02 12.32
N ASP A 50 -4.20 32.82 13.40
CA ASP A 50 -5.41 33.37 14.02
C ASP A 50 -6.15 34.37 13.11
N ASP A 51 -5.43 35.10 12.26
CA ASP A 51 -6.05 36.02 11.31
C ASP A 51 -6.65 35.25 10.13
N LEU A 52 -6.03 34.16 9.71
CA LEU A 52 -6.60 33.25 8.70
C LEU A 52 -7.89 32.59 9.20
N LEU A 53 -7.99 32.27 10.50
CA LEU A 53 -9.24 31.84 11.13
C LEU A 53 -10.32 32.93 11.05
N LYS A 54 -9.96 34.19 11.34
CA LYS A 54 -10.89 35.35 11.21
C LYS A 54 -11.31 35.58 9.76
N PHE A 55 -10.46 35.24 8.79
CA PHE A 55 -10.79 35.30 7.37
C PHE A 55 -11.73 34.17 6.91
N GLY A 56 -12.06 33.23 7.82
CA GLY A 56 -12.99 32.13 7.59
C GLY A 56 -12.35 30.88 6.99
N LEU A 57 -11.02 30.75 7.06
CA LEU A 57 -10.34 29.52 6.65
C LEU A 57 -10.46 28.47 7.76
N SER A 58 -10.71 27.22 7.38
CA SER A 58 -10.62 26.08 8.30
C SER A 58 -9.16 25.75 8.65
N ASN A 59 -8.93 25.05 9.78
CA ASN A 59 -7.59 24.58 10.18
C ASN A 59 -6.84 23.80 9.07
N ILE A 60 -7.58 23.08 8.22
CA ILE A 60 -7.01 22.34 7.09
C ILE A 60 -6.61 23.29 5.96
N GLU A 61 -7.45 24.27 5.64
CA GLU A 61 -7.16 25.31 4.66
C GLU A 61 -5.97 26.17 5.11
N ILE A 62 -5.83 26.48 6.40
CA ILE A 62 -4.68 27.20 6.98
C ILE A 62 -3.38 26.41 6.74
N ARG A 63 -3.33 25.11 7.11
CA ARG A 63 -2.15 24.28 6.84
C ARG A 63 -1.83 24.13 5.35
N ARG A 64 -2.84 24.21 4.47
CA ARG A 64 -2.65 24.20 3.02
C ARG A 64 -2.11 25.55 2.53
N PHE A 65 -2.65 26.64 3.06
CA PHE A 65 -2.24 28.01 2.80
C PHE A 65 -0.75 28.20 3.10
N THR A 66 -0.30 27.84 4.30
CA THR A 66 1.12 27.99 4.71
C THR A 66 2.07 27.23 3.77
N ARG A 67 1.71 26.00 3.38
CA ARG A 67 2.49 25.24 2.39
C ARG A 67 2.52 25.91 1.02
N LYS A 68 1.38 26.41 0.56
CA LYS A 68 1.27 27.09 -0.74
C LYS A 68 2.05 28.40 -0.78
N VAL A 69 2.17 29.14 0.32
CA VAL A 69 3.02 30.33 0.42
C VAL A 69 4.49 29.98 0.14
N ALA A 70 4.99 28.89 0.73
CA ALA A 70 6.36 28.42 0.51
C ALA A 70 6.60 27.93 -0.93
N ASP A 71 5.64 27.17 -1.48
CA ASP A 71 5.69 26.71 -2.88
C ASP A 71 5.73 27.90 -3.85
N PHE A 72 4.88 28.90 -3.62
CA PHE A 72 4.78 30.08 -4.49
C PHE A 72 6.07 30.89 -4.49
N ARG A 73 6.69 31.10 -3.32
CA ARG A 73 8.02 31.73 -3.23
C ARG A 73 9.07 30.95 -4.01
N SER A 74 9.08 29.63 -3.87
CA SER A 74 10.07 28.76 -4.51
C SER A 74 9.95 28.78 -6.05
N GLN A 75 8.72 28.75 -6.57
CA GLN A 75 8.47 28.77 -8.02
C GLN A 75 8.84 30.11 -8.66
N HIS A 76 8.67 31.20 -7.92
CA HIS A 76 8.88 32.55 -8.45
C HIS A 76 10.26 33.16 -8.09
N ALA A 77 11.03 32.57 -7.17
CA ALA A 77 12.40 33.00 -6.85
C ALA A 77 13.46 32.56 -7.88
N ILE A 78 13.20 31.50 -8.66
CA ILE A 78 14.21 30.87 -9.55
C ILE A 78 14.50 31.69 -10.83
N LYS A 79 13.82 32.82 -11.07
CA LYS A 79 13.97 33.62 -12.30
C LYS A 79 14.84 34.88 -12.21
N GLY A 80 15.50 35.15 -11.08
CA GLY A 80 16.33 36.35 -10.91
C GLY A 80 17.77 36.04 -10.50
N VAL A 81 18.63 35.64 -11.44
CA VAL A 81 20.10 35.65 -11.24
C VAL A 81 20.80 36.07 -12.53
N THR A 82 21.84 36.92 -12.37
CA THR A 82 22.86 37.45 -13.32
C THR A 82 22.44 38.66 -14.20
N VAL A 83 23.17 39.78 -14.36
CA VAL A 83 24.57 40.24 -14.09
C VAL A 83 24.56 41.77 -13.84
N GLU A 84 25.49 42.26 -13.01
CA GLU A 84 25.81 43.68 -12.76
C GLU A 84 26.44 44.43 -13.97
N ASN A 85 26.10 45.70 -14.21
CA ASN A 85 27.12 46.76 -14.30
C ASN A 85 26.57 48.21 -14.35
N THR A 86 27.43 49.07 -13.82
CA THR A 86 27.33 50.50 -13.45
C THR A 86 27.08 51.53 -14.57
N SER A 87 26.33 52.61 -14.28
CA SER A 87 26.83 54.02 -14.22
C SER A 87 25.72 55.10 -14.29
N SER A 88 25.64 55.88 -13.21
CA SER A 88 25.44 57.34 -13.07
C SER A 88 24.46 58.17 -13.94
N ALA A 89 23.59 58.88 -13.20
CA ALA A 89 23.41 60.35 -13.14
C ALA A 89 22.06 60.97 -13.64
N ALA A 90 21.46 61.75 -12.72
CA ALA A 90 20.59 62.94 -12.86
C ALA A 90 19.33 62.82 -13.75
N GLY A 91 18.14 63.30 -13.39
CA GLY A 91 17.65 64.19 -12.35
C GLY A 91 16.22 64.62 -12.73
N ALA A 92 15.56 65.34 -11.81
CA ALA A 92 14.34 66.13 -11.99
C ALA A 92 12.97 65.42 -12.05
N ARG A 93 12.20 65.77 -11.00
CA ARG A 93 10.78 65.59 -10.68
C ARG A 93 9.82 66.03 -11.79
N GLU A 94 8.66 65.36 -11.89
CA GLU A 94 7.32 65.98 -11.95
C GLU A 94 6.20 64.95 -11.59
N PRO A 95 5.06 65.39 -11.04
CA PRO A 95 4.09 64.52 -10.37
C PRO A 95 2.95 64.06 -11.31
N VAL A 96 2.69 62.75 -11.36
CA VAL A 96 1.52 62.20 -12.07
C VAL A 96 0.33 62.04 -11.14
N THR A 97 -0.74 62.72 -11.53
CA THR A 97 -2.08 62.79 -10.98
C THR A 97 -2.73 61.42 -10.72
N LYS A 98 -3.34 61.28 -9.53
CA LYS A 98 -4.25 60.20 -9.14
C LYS A 98 -5.44 60.13 -10.10
N GLN A 99 -5.59 59.03 -10.84
CA GLN A 99 -6.88 58.62 -11.41
C GLN A 99 -7.44 57.46 -10.59
N GLN A 100 -8.52 57.74 -9.86
CA GLN A 100 -9.39 56.74 -9.26
C GLN A 100 -10.06 55.95 -10.39
N SER A 101 -9.73 54.67 -10.55
CA SER A 101 -10.51 53.79 -11.41
C SER A 101 -11.76 53.35 -10.66
N THR A 102 -12.89 53.97 -10.99
CA THR A 102 -14.21 53.42 -10.73
C THR A 102 -14.34 52.11 -11.51
N VAL A 103 -14.20 50.97 -10.82
CA VAL A 103 -14.53 49.65 -11.37
C VAL A 103 -16.04 49.62 -11.58
N LEU A 104 -16.47 49.85 -12.82
CA LEU A 104 -17.80 49.56 -13.31
C LEU A 104 -18.04 48.06 -13.09
N MET A 105 -18.80 47.73 -12.03
CA MET A 105 -19.32 46.38 -11.80
C MET A 105 -20.11 45.99 -13.05
N GLY A 106 -19.57 45.06 -13.83
CA GLY A 106 -20.28 44.49 -14.97
C GLY A 106 -21.64 43.95 -14.52
N PRO A 107 -22.64 43.90 -15.42
CA PRO A 107 -23.99 43.49 -15.08
C PRO A 107 -23.97 42.15 -14.33
N LEU A 108 -24.56 42.15 -13.13
CA LEU A 108 -24.73 40.97 -12.29
C LEU A 108 -25.31 39.85 -13.16
N LYS A 109 -24.58 38.73 -13.26
CA LYS A 109 -25.08 37.55 -13.98
C LYS A 109 -26.46 37.21 -13.40
N PRO A 110 -27.50 37.06 -14.24
CA PRO A 110 -28.83 36.73 -13.76
C PRO A 110 -28.74 35.45 -12.91
N TYR A 111 -29.30 35.53 -11.70
CA TYR A 111 -29.34 34.43 -10.75
C TYR A 111 -29.98 33.22 -11.45
N ARG A 112 -29.17 32.19 -11.73
CA ARG A 112 -29.69 30.89 -12.15
C ARG A 112 -29.94 30.09 -10.88
N PRO A 113 -31.20 29.68 -10.60
CA PRO A 113 -31.47 28.77 -9.51
C PRO A 113 -30.56 27.55 -9.63
N GLN A 114 -29.90 27.17 -8.54
CA GLN A 114 -29.12 25.94 -8.54
C GLN A 114 -30.04 24.77 -8.89
N SER A 115 -29.54 23.84 -9.70
CA SER A 115 -30.29 22.63 -10.04
C SER A 115 -30.70 21.90 -8.76
N ALA A 116 -31.94 21.41 -8.69
CA ALA A 116 -32.53 20.82 -7.47
C ALA A 116 -31.67 19.68 -6.86
N TRP A 117 -30.90 18.97 -7.67
CA TRP A 117 -30.00 17.91 -7.23
C TRP A 117 -28.72 18.40 -6.51
N LYS A 118 -28.39 19.70 -6.57
CA LYS A 118 -27.23 20.29 -5.87
C LYS A 118 -27.50 20.60 -4.39
N SER A 119 -28.63 20.15 -3.86
CA SER A 119 -28.96 20.31 -2.45
C SER A 119 -28.32 19.20 -1.61
N THR A 120 -27.75 19.56 -0.45
CA THR A 120 -27.27 18.60 0.55
C THR A 120 -28.38 17.66 1.01
N SER A 121 -29.64 18.11 0.98
CA SER A 121 -30.81 17.29 1.35
C SER A 121 -31.08 16.12 0.41
N VAL A 122 -30.46 16.10 -0.77
CA VAL A 122 -30.57 15.02 -1.75
C VAL A 122 -29.22 14.31 -1.97
N GLY A 123 -28.28 14.46 -1.03
CA GLY A 123 -27.03 13.70 -1.00
C GLY A 123 -25.86 14.36 -1.74
N PHE A 124 -26.00 15.61 -2.19
CA PHE A 124 -24.88 16.39 -2.71
C PHE A 124 -23.87 16.71 -1.60
N ILE A 125 -22.59 16.51 -1.88
CA ILE A 125 -21.50 16.79 -0.94
C ILE A 125 -20.78 18.06 -1.42
N PRO A 126 -20.98 19.23 -0.79
CA PRO A 126 -20.24 20.43 -1.15
C PRO A 126 -18.75 20.24 -0.86
N ASN A 127 -17.88 20.70 -1.77
CA ASN A 127 -16.42 20.62 -1.64
C ASN A 127 -15.93 19.19 -1.31
N PRO A 128 -16.18 18.19 -2.17
CA PRO A 128 -15.80 16.81 -1.91
C PRO A 128 -14.26 16.71 -1.77
N THR A 129 -13.79 16.14 -0.67
CA THR A 129 -12.35 15.98 -0.39
C THR A 129 -11.83 14.57 -0.65
N THR A 130 -12.74 13.62 -0.91
CA THR A 130 -12.40 12.21 -1.12
C THR A 130 -12.79 11.78 -2.53
N PRO A 131 -12.03 10.89 -3.19
CA PRO A 131 -12.38 10.37 -4.52
C PRO A 131 -13.77 9.72 -4.55
N ARG A 132 -14.19 9.11 -3.43
CA ARG A 132 -15.53 8.58 -3.27
C ARG A 132 -16.58 9.70 -3.30
N ALA A 133 -16.39 10.79 -2.56
CA ALA A 133 -17.34 11.90 -2.57
C ALA A 133 -17.43 12.59 -3.94
N GLU A 134 -16.29 12.73 -4.64
CA GLU A 134 -16.25 13.22 -6.03
C GLU A 134 -17.03 12.29 -6.96
N PHE A 135 -16.80 10.98 -6.85
CA PHE A 135 -17.55 9.96 -7.60
C PHE A 135 -19.06 10.06 -7.33
N MET A 136 -19.48 10.11 -6.06
CA MET A 136 -20.89 10.23 -5.71
C MET A 136 -21.50 11.49 -6.36
N ASN A 137 -20.83 12.64 -6.25
CA ASN A 137 -21.31 13.88 -6.88
C ASN A 137 -21.40 13.78 -8.41
N SER A 138 -20.50 13.03 -9.06
CA SER A 138 -20.55 12.81 -10.51
C SER A 138 -21.72 11.93 -10.95
N LEU A 139 -22.14 10.99 -10.11
CA LEU A 139 -23.27 10.08 -10.36
C LEU A 139 -24.63 10.75 -10.07
N LEU A 140 -24.66 11.66 -9.09
CA LEU A 140 -25.87 12.26 -8.55
C LEU A 140 -26.83 12.85 -9.61
N PRO A 141 -26.39 13.58 -10.66
CA PRO A 141 -27.31 14.19 -11.62
C PRO A 141 -28.12 13.15 -12.40
N GLU A 142 -27.47 12.10 -12.92
CA GLU A 142 -28.14 11.05 -13.69
C GLU A 142 -29.03 10.21 -12.77
N PHE A 143 -28.54 9.86 -11.58
CA PHE A 143 -29.28 9.08 -10.59
C PHE A 143 -30.51 9.82 -10.05
N TYR A 144 -30.38 11.14 -9.82
CA TYR A 144 -31.50 11.99 -9.43
C TYR A 144 -32.57 12.04 -10.52
N LYS A 145 -32.15 12.24 -11.78
CA LYS A 145 -33.07 12.30 -12.92
C LYS A 145 -33.85 10.99 -13.10
N SER A 146 -33.20 9.84 -12.93
CA SER A 146 -33.86 8.54 -13.09
C SER A 146 -34.73 8.21 -11.88
N LYS A 147 -34.20 8.33 -10.65
CA LYS A 147 -34.78 7.65 -9.48
C LYS A 147 -35.63 8.55 -8.57
N PHE A 148 -35.39 9.85 -8.55
CA PHE A 148 -36.00 10.74 -7.54
C PHE A 148 -37.53 10.72 -7.56
N ASN A 149 -38.13 10.70 -8.75
CA ASN A 149 -39.59 10.67 -8.93
C ASN A 149 -40.23 9.34 -8.49
N HIS A 150 -39.44 8.29 -8.31
CA HIS A 150 -39.89 6.98 -7.87
C HIS A 150 -39.70 6.76 -6.37
N CYS A 151 -39.05 7.70 -5.66
CA CYS A 151 -38.89 7.66 -4.22
C CYS A 151 -40.07 8.37 -3.52
N LYS A 152 -40.50 7.84 -2.37
CA LYS A 152 -41.60 8.45 -1.59
C LYS A 152 -41.22 9.83 -1.02
N ASN A 153 -39.94 10.01 -0.70
CA ASN A 153 -39.40 11.25 -0.15
C ASN A 153 -37.88 11.34 -0.36
N ALA A 154 -37.32 12.52 -0.13
CA ALA A 154 -35.88 12.78 -0.27
C ALA A 154 -35.02 11.89 0.64
N LYS A 155 -35.49 11.54 1.85
CA LYS A 155 -34.74 10.66 2.77
C LYS A 155 -34.55 9.25 2.19
N GLN A 156 -35.60 8.70 1.58
CA GLN A 156 -35.54 7.42 0.89
C GLN A 156 -34.58 7.48 -0.29
N PHE A 157 -34.68 8.52 -1.12
CA PHE A 157 -33.76 8.73 -2.23
C PHE A 157 -32.30 8.76 -1.78
N VAL A 158 -31.98 9.55 -0.75
CA VAL A 158 -30.61 9.67 -0.21
C VAL A 158 -30.09 8.32 0.30
N LYS A 159 -30.93 7.55 0.99
CA LYS A 159 -30.56 6.21 1.49
C LYS A 159 -30.22 5.27 0.34
N GLU A 160 -31.06 5.23 -0.69
CA GLU A 160 -30.84 4.39 -1.88
C GLU A 160 -29.63 4.87 -2.69
N PHE A 161 -29.51 6.16 -2.94
CA PHE A 161 -28.39 6.77 -3.64
C PHE A 161 -27.05 6.46 -2.97
N HIS A 162 -26.93 6.64 -1.65
CA HIS A 162 -25.69 6.30 -0.95
C HIS A 162 -25.45 4.79 -0.84
N GLY A 163 -26.51 3.98 -0.78
CA GLY A 163 -26.42 2.52 -0.82
C GLY A 163 -25.84 2.04 -2.14
N THR A 164 -26.53 2.34 -3.24
CA THR A 164 -26.13 1.98 -4.59
C THR A 164 -24.80 2.62 -4.96
N GLY A 165 -24.61 3.91 -4.71
CA GLY A 165 -23.36 4.60 -5.06
C GLY A 165 -22.12 4.04 -4.35
N ARG A 166 -22.25 3.47 -3.13
CA ARG A 166 -21.16 2.72 -2.50
C ARG A 166 -20.80 1.46 -3.26
N GLU A 167 -21.80 0.70 -3.66
CA GLU A 167 -21.63 -0.54 -4.41
C GLU A 167 -20.98 -0.26 -5.78
N LEU A 168 -21.48 0.74 -6.50
CA LEU A 168 -20.93 1.18 -7.78
C LEU A 168 -19.48 1.66 -7.63
N TYR A 169 -19.17 2.43 -6.59
CA TYR A 169 -17.81 2.89 -6.32
C TYR A 169 -16.87 1.71 -6.02
N HIS A 170 -17.32 0.73 -5.25
CA HIS A 170 -16.51 -0.45 -4.94
C HIS A 170 -16.20 -1.27 -6.19
N SER A 171 -17.20 -1.49 -7.07
CA SER A 171 -16.99 -2.15 -8.35
C SER A 171 -16.00 -1.39 -9.23
N LYS A 172 -16.13 -0.07 -9.31
CA LYS A 172 -15.17 0.78 -10.04
C LYS A 172 -13.76 0.63 -9.50
N GLN A 173 -13.58 0.65 -8.18
CA GLN A 173 -12.25 0.48 -7.58
C GLN A 173 -11.63 -0.87 -7.91
N GLN A 174 -12.42 -1.95 -7.94
CA GLN A 174 -11.93 -3.27 -8.31
C GLN A 174 -11.42 -3.29 -9.76
N ILE A 175 -12.16 -2.68 -10.68
CA ILE A 175 -11.75 -2.56 -12.09
C ILE A 175 -10.49 -1.70 -12.23
N ASP A 176 -10.47 -0.52 -11.60
CA ASP A 176 -9.33 0.40 -11.64
C ASP A 176 -8.05 -0.27 -11.08
N GLU A 177 -8.18 -1.09 -10.02
CA GLU A 177 -7.06 -1.86 -9.45
C GLU A 177 -6.56 -2.94 -10.41
N ILE A 178 -7.47 -3.65 -11.09
CA ILE A 178 -7.08 -4.63 -12.10
C ILE A 178 -6.36 -3.96 -13.27
N ASP A 179 -6.84 -2.81 -13.76
CA ASP A 179 -6.15 -2.09 -14.84
C ASP A 179 -4.75 -1.64 -14.40
N LYS A 180 -4.59 -1.15 -13.17
CA LYS A 180 -3.25 -0.86 -12.60
C LYS A 180 -2.36 -2.09 -12.58
N GLN A 181 -2.88 -3.27 -12.22
CA GLN A 181 -2.11 -4.51 -12.24
C GLN A 181 -1.66 -4.89 -13.66
N ILE A 182 -2.53 -4.71 -14.67
CA ILE A 182 -2.20 -4.93 -16.08
C ILE A 182 -1.12 -3.93 -16.53
N ASN A 183 -1.26 -2.65 -16.21
CA ASN A 183 -0.29 -1.62 -16.56
C ASN A 183 1.07 -1.85 -15.86
N SER A 184 1.04 -2.28 -14.59
CA SER A 184 2.24 -2.71 -13.85
C SER A 184 2.94 -3.90 -14.49
N MET A 185 2.19 -4.86 -15.04
CA MET A 185 2.73 -6.02 -15.75
C MET A 185 3.41 -5.62 -17.08
N MET A 186 2.94 -4.56 -17.74
CA MET A 186 3.52 -4.05 -18.98
C MET A 186 4.56 -2.94 -18.79
N ASN A 187 4.89 -2.62 -17.54
CA ASN A 187 5.88 -1.61 -17.21
C ASN A 187 7.29 -2.05 -17.70
N LYS A 188 7.95 -1.23 -18.51
CA LYS A 188 9.29 -1.51 -19.05
C LYS A 188 10.43 -1.13 -18.10
N GLN A 189 10.18 -0.27 -17.13
CA GLN A 189 11.16 0.14 -16.14
C GLN A 189 11.38 -0.93 -15.07
N ASN A 190 10.39 -1.80 -14.83
CA ASN A 190 10.52 -2.91 -13.89
C ASN A 190 11.13 -4.15 -14.58
N PRO A 191 12.36 -4.57 -14.20
CA PRO A 191 13.00 -5.73 -14.81
C PRO A 191 12.22 -7.05 -14.63
N ALA A 192 11.34 -7.16 -13.64
CA ALA A 192 10.55 -8.37 -13.41
C ALA A 192 9.25 -8.44 -14.24
N ALA A 193 8.85 -7.33 -14.86
CA ALA A 193 7.59 -7.21 -15.58
C ALA A 193 7.66 -7.82 -16.99
N ALA A 194 6.49 -8.16 -17.53
CA ALA A 194 6.36 -8.71 -18.89
C ALA A 194 6.78 -7.71 -19.97
N GLY A 195 6.56 -6.41 -19.73
CA GLY A 195 6.87 -5.35 -20.69
C GLY A 195 8.32 -5.36 -21.19
N VAL A 196 9.27 -5.80 -20.36
CA VAL A 196 10.69 -5.91 -20.72
C VAL A 196 10.95 -7.06 -21.69
N VAL A 197 10.43 -8.26 -21.40
CA VAL A 197 10.64 -9.45 -22.25
C VAL A 197 9.84 -9.43 -23.54
N LEU A 198 8.76 -8.65 -23.57
CA LEU A 198 7.94 -8.43 -24.74
C LEU A 198 8.43 -7.27 -25.61
N ASP A 199 9.50 -6.58 -25.20
CA ASP A 199 10.08 -5.51 -26.02
C ASP A 199 10.75 -6.09 -27.27
N LYS A 200 10.63 -5.38 -28.39
CA LYS A 200 11.15 -5.85 -29.69
C LYS A 200 12.67 -5.96 -29.70
N ASP A 201 13.33 -5.07 -28.98
CA ASP A 201 14.79 -4.99 -28.91
C ASP A 201 15.39 -5.89 -27.80
N TYR A 202 14.52 -6.62 -27.07
CA TYR A 202 14.96 -7.44 -25.96
C TYR A 202 15.53 -8.79 -26.46
N THR A 203 16.76 -9.10 -26.04
CA THR A 203 17.40 -10.39 -26.32
C THR A 203 17.14 -11.35 -25.17
N LEU A 204 16.52 -12.50 -25.47
CA LEU A 204 16.23 -13.53 -24.49
C LEU A 204 17.51 -14.13 -23.88
N VAL A 205 17.54 -14.25 -22.56
CA VAL A 205 18.60 -14.93 -21.82
C VAL A 205 18.04 -16.12 -21.03
N PRO A 206 18.84 -17.15 -20.71
CA PRO A 206 18.29 -18.37 -20.14
C PRO A 206 17.58 -18.21 -18.77
N SER A 207 17.93 -17.19 -17.99
CA SER A 207 17.25 -16.89 -16.73
C SER A 207 15.80 -16.40 -16.92
N ASP A 208 15.42 -16.00 -18.12
CA ASP A 208 14.11 -15.41 -18.42
C ASP A 208 12.95 -16.39 -18.32
N SER A 209 13.22 -17.70 -18.38
CA SER A 209 12.20 -18.74 -18.19
C SER A 209 11.38 -18.51 -16.91
N ILE A 210 12.03 -18.15 -15.81
CA ILE A 210 11.37 -17.92 -14.52
C ILE A 210 10.47 -16.67 -14.62
N ARG A 211 10.98 -15.60 -15.22
CA ARG A 211 10.26 -14.33 -15.38
C ARG A 211 9.04 -14.50 -16.30
N ILE A 212 9.19 -15.17 -17.44
CA ILE A 212 8.10 -15.46 -18.38
C ILE A 212 7.02 -16.29 -17.68
N ASN A 213 7.40 -17.40 -17.03
CA ASN A 213 6.46 -18.25 -16.30
C ASN A 213 5.69 -17.49 -15.21
N ASN A 214 6.39 -16.69 -14.39
CA ASN A 214 5.74 -15.90 -13.34
C ASN A 214 4.73 -14.90 -13.92
N ASN A 215 5.05 -14.24 -15.04
CA ASN A 215 4.13 -13.31 -15.69
C ASN A 215 2.94 -14.03 -16.34
N ILE A 216 3.11 -15.23 -16.90
CA ILE A 216 1.98 -16.06 -17.38
C ILE A 216 1.03 -16.40 -16.22
N GLN A 217 1.57 -16.82 -15.07
CA GLN A 217 0.73 -17.13 -13.90
C GLN A 217 -0.01 -15.88 -13.39
N ARG A 218 0.68 -14.73 -13.36
CA ARG A 218 0.07 -13.44 -13.00
C ARG A 218 -1.05 -13.05 -13.99
N ALA A 219 -0.83 -13.22 -15.29
CA ALA A 219 -1.84 -12.93 -16.31
C ALA A 219 -3.08 -13.84 -16.14
N LYS A 220 -2.89 -15.14 -15.89
CA LYS A 220 -3.98 -16.09 -15.59
C LYS A 220 -4.77 -15.69 -14.34
N GLN A 221 -4.08 -15.25 -13.29
CA GLN A 221 -4.74 -14.75 -12.08
C GLN A 221 -5.58 -13.50 -12.37
N ILE A 222 -5.05 -12.54 -13.14
CA ILE A 222 -5.80 -11.34 -13.55
C ILE A 222 -7.03 -11.72 -14.37
N ILE A 223 -6.91 -12.65 -15.32
CA ILE A 223 -8.06 -13.16 -16.11
C ILE A 223 -9.13 -13.74 -15.18
N SER A 224 -8.74 -14.57 -14.21
CA SER A 224 -9.68 -15.13 -13.23
C SER A 224 -10.39 -14.05 -12.41
N ASN A 225 -9.65 -13.04 -11.94
CA ASN A 225 -10.19 -11.91 -11.20
C ASN A 225 -11.17 -11.07 -12.05
N LEU A 226 -10.86 -10.84 -13.32
CA LEU A 226 -11.75 -10.16 -14.26
C LEU A 226 -13.03 -10.96 -14.49
N SER A 227 -12.95 -12.28 -14.67
CA SER A 227 -14.15 -13.14 -14.81
C SER A 227 -15.02 -13.13 -13.56
N SER A 228 -14.41 -13.13 -12.37
CA SER A 228 -15.17 -12.97 -11.11
C SER A 228 -15.87 -11.62 -11.05
N THR A 229 -15.19 -10.55 -11.48
CA THR A 229 -15.74 -9.18 -11.49
C THR A 229 -16.87 -9.04 -12.51
N ASP A 230 -16.69 -9.58 -13.72
CA ASP A 230 -17.72 -9.64 -14.77
C ASP A 230 -18.98 -10.33 -14.28
N ASN A 231 -18.85 -11.52 -13.67
CA ASN A 231 -19.99 -12.27 -13.13
C ASN A 231 -20.71 -11.51 -12.00
N LYS A 232 -19.94 -10.86 -11.10
CA LYS A 232 -20.53 -10.02 -10.05
C LYS A 232 -21.31 -8.86 -10.64
N LEU A 233 -20.74 -8.13 -11.60
CA LEU A 233 -21.41 -7.03 -12.28
C LEU A 233 -22.67 -7.48 -13.01
N LYS A 234 -22.62 -8.58 -13.77
CA LYS A 234 -23.81 -9.16 -14.41
C LYS A 234 -24.90 -9.56 -13.41
N THR A 235 -24.50 -10.07 -12.25
CA THR A 235 -25.44 -10.43 -11.17
C THR A 235 -26.06 -9.19 -10.53
N LEU A 236 -25.32 -8.09 -10.39
CA LEU A 236 -25.87 -6.83 -9.89
C LEU A 236 -26.77 -6.15 -10.91
N ASP A 237 -26.38 -6.18 -12.18
CA ASP A 237 -27.14 -5.61 -13.27
C ASP A 237 -28.46 -6.36 -13.50
N SER A 238 -28.43 -7.70 -13.47
CA SER A 238 -29.65 -8.52 -13.63
C SER A 238 -30.69 -8.28 -12.52
N LYS A 239 -30.26 -7.91 -11.31
CA LYS A 239 -31.17 -7.53 -10.21
C LYS A 239 -31.94 -6.25 -10.50
N LEU A 240 -31.50 -5.41 -11.45
CA LEU A 240 -32.21 -4.21 -11.87
C LEU A 240 -33.42 -4.53 -12.76
N PHE A 241 -33.53 -5.75 -13.26
CA PHE A 241 -34.64 -6.19 -14.11
C PHE A 241 -35.74 -6.88 -13.29
N SER A 242 -36.97 -6.79 -13.77
CA SER A 242 -38.10 -7.57 -13.27
C SER A 242 -37.99 -9.02 -13.74
N SER A 243 -38.81 -9.91 -13.16
CA SER A 243 -38.98 -11.28 -13.66
C SER A 243 -39.47 -11.34 -15.11
N THR A 244 -40.11 -10.27 -15.60
CA THR A 244 -40.55 -10.13 -16.99
C THR A 244 -39.44 -9.63 -17.93
N GLY A 245 -38.22 -9.43 -17.44
CA GLY A 245 -37.08 -8.95 -18.23
C GLY A 245 -37.10 -7.45 -18.55
N LYS A 246 -38.02 -6.68 -17.96
CA LYS A 246 -38.07 -5.22 -18.13
C LYS A 246 -37.23 -4.54 -17.05
N LEU A 247 -36.51 -3.49 -17.41
CA LEU A 247 -35.75 -2.69 -16.44
C LEU A 247 -36.72 -2.04 -15.44
N LYS A 248 -36.40 -2.12 -14.14
CA LYS A 248 -37.19 -1.48 -13.08
C LYS A 248 -37.12 0.05 -13.23
N SER A 249 -38.26 0.71 -13.05
CA SER A 249 -38.34 2.17 -13.15
C SER A 249 -37.42 2.85 -12.15
N GLY A 250 -36.62 3.81 -12.63
CA GLY A 250 -35.68 4.56 -11.83
C GLY A 250 -34.27 3.96 -11.73
N GLU A 251 -34.04 2.77 -12.28
CA GLU A 251 -32.73 2.10 -12.31
C GLU A 251 -31.93 2.35 -13.59
N GLU A 252 -32.39 3.25 -14.47
CA GLU A 252 -31.75 3.54 -15.77
C GLU A 252 -30.31 4.03 -15.62
N ALA A 253 -30.06 4.91 -14.64
CA ALA A 253 -28.72 5.41 -14.36
C ALA A 253 -27.78 4.30 -13.85
N THR A 254 -28.29 3.41 -12.98
CA THR A 254 -27.52 2.29 -12.43
C THR A 254 -27.17 1.27 -13.52
N HIS A 255 -28.13 0.93 -14.39
CA HIS A 255 -27.93 0.00 -15.50
C HIS A 255 -26.89 0.54 -16.49
N LYS A 256 -27.04 1.81 -16.91
CA LYS A 256 -26.07 2.47 -17.80
C LYS A 256 -24.66 2.50 -17.22
N PHE A 257 -24.53 2.65 -15.91
CA PHE A 257 -23.23 2.55 -15.23
C PHE A 257 -22.65 1.14 -15.34
N PHE A 258 -23.44 0.10 -15.06
CA PHE A 258 -22.97 -1.28 -15.18
C PHE A 258 -22.62 -1.66 -16.62
N GLU A 259 -23.41 -1.23 -17.60
CA GLU A 259 -23.11 -1.42 -19.03
C GLU A 259 -21.73 -0.86 -19.38
N LYS A 260 -21.43 0.37 -18.92
CA LYS A 260 -20.11 0.98 -19.12
C LYS A 260 -19.00 0.17 -18.45
N GLN A 261 -19.19 -0.24 -17.19
CA GLN A 261 -18.19 -1.03 -16.46
C GLN A 261 -17.96 -2.41 -17.08
N LEU A 262 -19.01 -3.07 -17.57
CA LEU A 262 -18.90 -4.33 -18.31
C LEU A 262 -18.11 -4.14 -19.61
N GLY A 263 -18.35 -3.04 -20.33
CA GLY A 263 -17.54 -2.65 -21.48
C GLY A 263 -16.06 -2.50 -21.15
N GLU A 264 -15.74 -1.81 -20.05
CA GLU A 264 -14.36 -1.67 -19.54
C GLU A 264 -13.74 -3.04 -19.20
N VAL A 265 -14.46 -3.91 -18.51
CA VAL A 265 -14.00 -5.27 -18.16
C VAL A 265 -13.69 -6.10 -19.41
N VAL A 266 -14.53 -6.03 -20.45
CA VAL A 266 -14.29 -6.73 -21.72
C VAL A 266 -13.00 -6.24 -22.39
N LEU A 267 -12.74 -4.94 -22.39
CA LEU A 267 -11.50 -4.37 -22.94
C LEU A 267 -10.27 -4.85 -22.15
N LEU A 268 -10.35 -4.86 -20.82
CA LEU A 268 -9.27 -5.35 -19.96
C LEU A 268 -9.02 -6.86 -20.16
N HIS A 269 -10.08 -7.66 -20.28
CA HIS A 269 -9.99 -9.10 -20.61
C HIS A 269 -9.23 -9.33 -21.91
N ARG A 270 -9.59 -8.59 -22.96
CA ARG A 270 -8.90 -8.68 -24.26
C ARG A 270 -7.41 -8.33 -24.11
N LYS A 271 -7.10 -7.22 -23.43
CA LYS A 271 -5.72 -6.75 -23.23
C LYS A 271 -4.87 -7.78 -22.48
N VAL A 272 -5.35 -8.33 -21.36
CA VAL A 272 -4.58 -9.32 -20.59
C VAL A 272 -4.46 -10.66 -21.31
N THR A 273 -5.48 -11.06 -22.08
CA THR A 273 -5.45 -12.29 -22.88
C THR A 273 -4.40 -12.19 -23.98
N GLU A 274 -4.31 -11.06 -24.66
CA GLU A 274 -3.28 -10.81 -25.67
C GLU A 274 -1.87 -10.90 -25.05
N ILE A 275 -1.66 -10.26 -23.89
CA ILE A 275 -0.37 -10.34 -23.17
C ILE A 275 -0.05 -11.80 -22.80
N ASN A 276 -1.02 -12.56 -22.31
CA ASN A 276 -0.83 -13.96 -21.96
C ASN A 276 -0.48 -14.82 -23.19
N ASN A 277 -1.10 -14.56 -24.34
CA ASN A 277 -0.81 -15.26 -25.58
C ASN A 277 0.61 -14.95 -26.07
N GLN A 278 1.01 -13.68 -26.04
CA GLN A 278 2.36 -13.26 -26.38
C GLN A 278 3.40 -13.92 -25.47
N LEU A 279 3.16 -13.94 -24.16
CA LEU A 279 4.04 -14.61 -23.19
C LEU A 279 4.11 -16.12 -23.40
N THR A 280 2.99 -16.77 -23.72
CA THR A 280 2.95 -18.21 -23.99
C THR A 280 3.72 -18.54 -25.28
N GLY A 281 3.52 -17.76 -26.34
CA GLY A 281 4.32 -17.90 -27.56
C GLY A 281 5.82 -17.62 -27.33
N LEU A 282 6.14 -16.67 -26.46
CA LEU A 282 7.53 -16.41 -26.06
C LEU A 282 8.12 -17.58 -25.27
N GLN A 283 7.33 -18.21 -24.38
CA GLN A 283 7.73 -19.41 -23.65
C GLN A 283 8.04 -20.58 -24.58
N GLU A 284 7.23 -20.80 -25.61
CA GLU A 284 7.47 -21.84 -26.62
C GLU A 284 8.72 -21.57 -27.46
N LYS A 285 8.96 -20.31 -27.85
CA LYS A 285 10.22 -19.92 -28.50
C LYS A 285 11.41 -20.15 -27.58
N PHE A 286 11.26 -19.79 -26.30
CA PHE A 286 12.28 -19.96 -25.30
C PHE A 286 12.67 -21.43 -25.11
N THR A 287 11.70 -22.36 -25.01
CA THR A 287 11.99 -23.80 -24.86
C THR A 287 12.67 -24.41 -26.09
N ARG A 288 12.45 -23.85 -27.29
CA ARG A 288 13.17 -24.25 -28.51
C ARG A 288 14.62 -23.75 -28.52
N LEU A 289 14.85 -22.51 -28.08
CA LEU A 289 16.18 -21.89 -28.04
C LEU A 289 17.07 -22.48 -26.94
N PHE A 290 16.49 -22.65 -25.74
CA PHE A 290 17.20 -23.13 -24.57
C PHE A 290 16.66 -24.51 -24.21
N LYS A 291 17.33 -25.56 -24.71
CA LYS A 291 17.06 -26.97 -24.33
C LYS A 291 17.40 -27.30 -22.87
N VAL A 292 17.76 -26.30 -22.08
CA VAL A 292 18.31 -26.49 -20.73
C VAL A 292 17.19 -26.60 -19.70
N THR A 293 17.07 -27.77 -19.10
CA THR A 293 16.30 -28.00 -17.88
C THR A 293 16.98 -27.30 -16.70
N TYR A 294 16.56 -26.07 -16.41
CA TYR A 294 17.01 -25.39 -15.20
C TYR A 294 16.36 -26.06 -13.98
N SER A 295 17.13 -26.88 -13.26
CA SER A 295 16.78 -27.24 -11.90
C SER A 295 16.76 -25.96 -11.06
N LYS A 296 15.73 -25.79 -10.21
CA LYS A 296 15.64 -24.61 -9.33
C LYS A 296 16.85 -24.63 -8.40
N SER A 297 17.91 -23.87 -8.72
CA SER A 297 19.04 -23.73 -7.80
C SER A 297 18.56 -22.94 -6.59
N GLN A 298 18.17 -23.63 -5.52
CA GLN A 298 17.97 -22.97 -4.24
C GLN A 298 19.34 -22.44 -3.81
N SER A 299 19.49 -21.11 -3.84
CA SER A 299 20.68 -20.44 -3.33
C SER A 299 20.96 -20.95 -1.91
N ARG A 300 22.14 -21.57 -1.71
CA ARG A 300 22.58 -22.11 -0.42
C ARG A 300 22.43 -21.06 0.69
N LYS A 301 22.69 -19.78 0.38
CA LYS A 301 22.51 -18.63 1.29
C LYS A 301 21.04 -18.41 1.69
N ARG A 302 20.09 -18.49 0.74
CA ARG A 302 18.65 -18.40 1.05
C ARG A 302 18.18 -19.56 1.94
N LYS A 303 18.62 -20.78 1.64
CA LYS A 303 18.33 -21.97 2.46
C LYS A 303 18.90 -21.82 3.87
N GLN A 304 20.14 -21.35 3.99
CA GLN A 304 20.77 -21.08 5.29
C GLN A 304 20.02 -20.00 6.09
N LYS A 305 19.61 -18.89 5.46
CA LYS A 305 18.82 -17.83 6.11
C LYS A 305 17.44 -18.33 6.55
N GLN A 306 16.77 -19.11 5.70
CA GLN A 306 15.49 -19.75 6.04
C GLN A 306 15.64 -20.73 7.21
N ASN A 307 16.68 -21.56 7.18
CA ASN A 307 16.98 -22.51 8.25
C ASN A 307 17.32 -21.79 9.56
N LYS A 308 18.09 -20.69 9.52
CA LYS A 308 18.37 -19.85 10.69
C LYS A 308 17.09 -19.29 11.31
N ARG A 309 16.17 -18.77 10.49
CA ARG A 309 14.85 -18.27 10.96
C ARG A 309 13.99 -19.38 11.56
N LYS A 310 13.90 -20.54 10.89
CA LYS A 310 13.17 -21.71 11.39
C LYS A 310 13.76 -22.23 12.70
N ALA A 311 15.09 -22.30 12.81
CA ALA A 311 15.78 -22.72 14.02
C ALA A 311 15.54 -21.75 15.18
N LYS A 312 15.57 -20.43 14.93
CA LYS A 312 15.24 -19.41 15.94
C LYS A 312 13.79 -19.57 16.43
N ARG A 313 12.82 -19.71 15.52
CA ARG A 313 11.41 -19.93 15.88
C ARG A 313 11.21 -21.24 16.66
N ALA A 314 11.87 -22.32 16.24
CA ALA A 314 11.82 -23.59 16.97
C ALA A 314 12.44 -23.48 18.37
N LYS A 315 13.56 -22.75 18.54
CA LYS A 315 14.16 -22.49 19.86
C LYS A 315 13.21 -21.69 20.75
N GLN A 316 12.54 -20.67 20.22
CA GLN A 316 11.56 -19.87 20.95
C GLN A 316 10.33 -20.70 21.36
N ASN A 317 9.75 -21.46 20.43
CA ASN A 317 8.61 -22.33 20.73
C ASN A 317 8.96 -23.38 21.81
N ARG A 318 10.18 -23.93 21.78
CA ARG A 318 10.66 -24.84 22.83
C ARG A 318 10.83 -24.14 24.17
N MET A 319 11.38 -22.91 24.18
CA MET A 319 11.51 -22.09 25.38
C MET A 319 10.14 -21.81 26.00
N GLU A 320 9.16 -21.45 25.18
CA GLU A 320 7.80 -21.13 25.61
C GLU A 320 7.03 -22.37 26.09
N ALA A 321 7.14 -23.51 25.41
CA ALA A 321 6.55 -24.77 25.85
C ALA A 321 7.14 -25.25 27.18
N ASN A 322 8.46 -25.17 27.33
CA ASN A 322 9.13 -25.52 28.58
C ASN A 322 8.76 -24.55 29.70
N CYS A 323 8.69 -23.23 29.41
CA CYS A 323 8.19 -22.22 30.34
C CYS A 323 6.78 -22.56 30.83
N LYS A 324 5.84 -22.88 29.93
CA LYS A 324 4.49 -23.31 30.32
C LYS A 324 4.49 -24.53 31.23
N GLN A 325 5.35 -25.52 30.93
CA GLN A 325 5.47 -26.70 31.77
C GLN A 325 5.98 -26.37 33.17
N ILE A 326 6.95 -25.45 33.30
CA ILE A 326 7.45 -24.99 34.59
C ILE A 326 6.37 -24.23 35.35
N VAL A 327 5.67 -23.30 34.70
CA VAL A 327 4.57 -22.52 35.30
C VAL A 327 3.50 -23.46 35.85
N ARG A 328 3.08 -24.49 35.09
CA ARG A 328 2.14 -25.51 35.57
C ARG A 328 2.64 -26.32 36.77
N THR A 329 3.97 -26.47 36.92
CA THR A 329 4.56 -27.19 38.05
C THR A 329 4.53 -26.35 39.33
N ILE A 330 4.76 -25.04 39.21
CA ILE A 330 4.85 -24.11 40.35
C ILE A 330 3.55 -23.35 40.63
N ALA A 331 2.57 -23.39 39.72
CA ALA A 331 1.24 -22.79 39.86
C ALA A 331 0.20 -23.69 39.15
N PRO A 332 -0.05 -24.91 39.67
CA PRO A 332 -0.87 -25.91 39.00
C PRO A 332 -2.36 -25.54 38.89
N GLN A 333 -2.82 -24.58 39.71
CA GLN A 333 -4.22 -24.14 39.74
C GLN A 333 -4.54 -23.07 38.68
N ARG A 334 -3.54 -22.58 37.93
CA ARG A 334 -3.74 -21.53 36.93
C ARG A 334 -4.20 -22.11 35.59
N ASN A 335 -5.20 -21.48 34.99
CA ASN A 335 -5.64 -21.80 33.63
C ASN A 335 -4.85 -21.02 32.59
N ASP A 336 -4.64 -21.62 31.42
CA ASP A 336 -3.90 -20.99 30.30
C ASP A 336 -4.62 -19.74 29.72
N SER A 337 -5.87 -19.45 30.14
CA SER A 337 -6.69 -18.32 29.71
C SER A 337 -6.57 -17.05 30.55
N ASP A 338 -5.91 -17.12 31.71
CA ASP A 338 -5.96 -16.03 32.69
C ASP A 338 -4.91 -14.97 32.35
N ALA A 339 -5.37 -13.75 32.02
CA ALA A 339 -4.51 -12.63 31.62
C ALA A 339 -3.77 -11.96 32.81
N GLU A 340 -4.13 -12.28 34.04
CA GLU A 340 -3.57 -11.65 35.25
C GLU A 340 -2.25 -12.31 35.69
N PRO A 341 -1.23 -11.56 36.16
CA PRO A 341 0.02 -12.15 36.65
C PRO A 341 -0.18 -13.05 37.89
N ILE A 342 0.55 -14.16 38.01
CA ILE A 342 0.48 -15.09 39.15
C ILE A 342 0.83 -14.38 40.45
N GLY A 343 -0.06 -14.51 41.43
CA GLY A 343 0.13 -14.06 42.80
C GLY A 343 0.89 -15.06 43.66
N PRO A 344 1.45 -14.65 44.82
CA PRO A 344 2.17 -15.56 45.72
C PRO A 344 1.28 -16.66 46.32
N LEU A 345 -0.04 -16.41 46.45
CA LEU A 345 -1.00 -17.38 46.98
C LEU A 345 -1.31 -18.54 46.01
N GLU A 346 -1.05 -18.35 44.72
CA GLU A 346 -1.27 -19.35 43.68
C GLU A 346 -0.05 -20.27 43.48
N LEU A 347 1.03 -20.02 44.22
CA LEU A 347 2.27 -20.77 44.12
C LEU A 347 2.22 -22.07 44.92
N HIS A 348 2.68 -23.14 44.29
CA HIS A 348 2.86 -24.45 44.86
C HIS A 348 4.32 -24.64 45.31
N GLN A 349 4.56 -24.53 46.62
CA GLN A 349 5.90 -24.50 47.22
C GLN A 349 6.72 -25.76 46.94
N GLU A 350 6.12 -26.96 47.04
CA GLU A 350 6.82 -28.22 46.72
C GLU A 350 7.25 -28.26 45.25
N GLY A 351 6.43 -27.69 44.37
CA GLY A 351 6.75 -27.54 42.95
C GLY A 351 7.96 -26.64 42.72
N ILE A 352 8.12 -25.58 43.52
CA ILE A 352 9.26 -24.66 43.45
C ILE A 352 10.55 -25.33 43.97
N ILE A 353 10.46 -26.03 45.10
CA ILE A 353 11.59 -26.75 45.72
C ILE A 353 12.09 -27.87 44.79
N GLY A 354 11.19 -28.51 44.05
CA GLY A 354 11.49 -29.58 43.09
C GLY A 354 12.11 -29.13 41.76
N LEU A 355 12.25 -27.81 41.53
CA LEU A 355 12.88 -27.30 40.31
C LEU A 355 14.37 -27.65 40.27
N LYS A 356 14.88 -27.89 39.06
CA LYS A 356 16.30 -28.22 38.80
C LYS A 356 17.02 -27.01 38.22
N LYS A 357 18.35 -26.90 38.44
CA LYS A 357 19.20 -25.83 37.85
C LYS A 357 19.00 -25.65 36.34
N ARG A 358 18.82 -26.75 35.58
CA ARG A 358 18.55 -26.71 34.13
C ARG A 358 17.23 -26.02 33.73
N GLN A 359 16.32 -25.80 34.67
CA GLN A 359 15.02 -25.16 34.43
C GLN A 359 15.06 -23.65 34.67
N LEU A 360 16.15 -23.12 35.23
CA LEU A 360 16.37 -21.69 35.48
C LEU A 360 16.08 -20.79 34.27
N PRO A 361 16.58 -21.08 33.06
CA PRO A 361 16.35 -20.19 31.93
C PRO A 361 14.87 -20.03 31.58
N TYR A 362 14.05 -21.05 31.85
CA TYR A 362 12.61 -20.99 31.59
C TYR A 362 11.87 -20.15 32.63
N ILE A 363 12.33 -20.16 33.88
CA ILE A 363 11.79 -19.36 34.97
C ILE A 363 12.15 -17.89 34.75
N GLN A 364 13.41 -17.62 34.39
CA GLN A 364 13.84 -16.27 34.02
C GLN A 364 13.04 -15.75 32.82
N TYR A 365 12.87 -16.57 31.79
CA TYR A 365 12.01 -16.23 30.65
C TYR A 365 10.56 -15.92 31.08
N ALA A 366 10.01 -16.66 32.06
CA ALA A 366 8.69 -16.38 32.62
C ALA A 366 8.64 -15.05 33.40
N PHE A 367 9.73 -14.68 34.08
CA PHE A 367 9.85 -13.41 34.78
C PHE A 367 9.91 -12.23 33.81
N ASP A 368 10.68 -12.37 32.73
CA ASP A 368 10.82 -11.36 31.67
C ASP A 368 9.51 -11.18 30.88
N LYS A 369 8.66 -12.21 30.86
CA LYS A 369 7.30 -12.18 30.29
C LYS A 369 6.23 -11.68 31.27
N GLU A 370 6.64 -11.21 32.45
CA GLU A 370 5.75 -10.66 33.47
C GLU A 370 4.62 -11.61 33.90
N LEU A 371 4.85 -12.92 33.81
CA LEU A 371 3.84 -13.93 34.17
C LEU A 371 3.57 -13.99 35.68
N PHE A 372 4.41 -13.35 36.50
CA PHE A 372 4.37 -13.35 37.96
C PHE A 372 4.40 -11.92 38.50
N THR A 373 3.63 -11.68 39.56
CA THR A 373 3.75 -10.46 40.38
C THR A 373 5.12 -10.37 41.05
N VAL A 374 5.55 -9.17 41.45
CA VAL A 374 6.85 -8.97 42.13
C VAL A 374 6.96 -9.83 43.40
N ALA A 375 5.91 -9.86 44.23
CA ALA A 375 5.86 -10.67 45.44
C ALA A 375 5.95 -12.19 45.15
N ALA A 376 5.33 -12.67 44.06
CA ALA A 376 5.46 -14.05 43.63
C ALA A 376 6.88 -14.38 43.15
N LYS A 377 7.54 -13.46 42.41
CA LYS A 377 8.94 -13.62 41.99
C LYS A 377 9.86 -13.77 43.20
N ASP A 378 9.68 -12.95 44.23
CA ASP A 378 10.50 -13.01 45.45
C ASP A 378 10.26 -14.30 46.24
N THR A 379 9.01 -14.75 46.31
CA THR A 379 8.64 -16.04 46.90
C THR A 379 9.32 -17.20 46.17
N ILE A 380 9.27 -17.21 44.82
CA ILE A 380 9.95 -18.23 44.01
C ILE A 380 11.46 -18.22 44.30
N LYS A 381 12.10 -17.04 44.30
CA LYS A 381 13.54 -16.92 44.62
C LYS A 381 13.88 -17.43 46.01
N GLN A 382 13.02 -17.21 47.01
CA GLN A 382 13.24 -17.66 48.38
C GLN A 382 13.19 -19.18 48.53
N TYR A 383 12.29 -19.85 47.81
CA TYR A 383 12.10 -21.31 47.90
C TYR A 383 12.96 -22.12 46.92
N MET A 384 13.66 -21.46 45.99
CA MET A 384 14.61 -22.13 45.11
C MET A 384 15.89 -22.50 45.85
N THR A 385 16.36 -23.73 45.65
CA THR A 385 17.52 -24.32 46.35
C THR A 385 18.88 -23.87 45.82
N PHE A 386 18.89 -23.09 44.73
CA PHE A 386 20.07 -22.55 44.07
C PHE A 386 19.86 -21.07 43.77
N SER A 387 20.93 -20.28 43.91
CA SER A 387 20.85 -18.84 43.69
C SER A 387 20.70 -18.51 42.20
N MET A 388 19.81 -17.58 41.88
CA MET A 388 19.67 -17.03 40.51
C MET A 388 20.93 -16.28 40.04
N SER A 389 21.83 -15.90 40.96
CA SER A 389 23.10 -15.24 40.65
C SER A 389 24.21 -16.19 40.18
N GLU A 390 24.04 -17.51 40.29
CA GLU A 390 25.06 -18.51 39.89
C GLU A 390 25.05 -18.85 38.38
N ILE A 391 24.26 -18.14 37.58
CA ILE A 391 24.15 -18.40 36.14
C ILE A 391 25.30 -17.73 35.35
N GLU A 392 26.11 -16.87 35.99
CA GLU A 392 27.17 -16.13 35.30
C GLU A 392 28.53 -16.85 35.20
N GLU A 393 28.74 -18.02 35.82
CA GLU A 393 30.11 -18.58 35.95
C GLU A 393 30.33 -20.04 35.47
N ASP A 394 29.47 -20.63 34.64
CA ASP A 394 29.75 -21.97 34.08
C ASP A 394 29.35 -22.13 32.61
N ASP A 395 29.76 -21.15 31.79
CA ASP A 395 29.84 -21.27 30.32
C ASP A 395 31.32 -21.29 29.87
N SER A 396 32.16 -22.06 30.58
CA SER A 396 33.48 -22.48 30.07
C SER A 396 33.34 -23.72 29.16
N ASP A 397 32.56 -23.61 28.08
CA ASP A 397 32.85 -24.27 26.79
C ASP A 397 31.90 -23.73 25.69
N GLY A 398 32.45 -22.90 24.81
CA GLY A 398 32.05 -22.89 23.40
C GLY A 398 30.90 -21.96 22.97
N SER A 399 31.13 -20.64 22.91
CA SER A 399 30.72 -19.82 21.74
C SER A 399 31.24 -18.37 21.76
N SER A 400 32.56 -18.21 21.76
CA SER A 400 33.15 -17.01 21.14
C SER A 400 33.11 -17.20 19.62
N ALA A 401 32.18 -16.52 18.95
CA ALA A 401 32.25 -16.30 17.51
C ALA A 401 31.83 -14.88 17.19
N ASP A 402 32.67 -13.94 17.64
CA ASP A 402 32.93 -12.75 16.86
C ASP A 402 33.48 -13.18 15.50
N ALA A 403 32.78 -12.74 14.46
CA ALA A 403 33.16 -12.94 13.08
C ALA A 403 34.43 -12.13 12.79
N ARG A 404 35.60 -12.79 12.88
CA ARG A 404 36.78 -12.40 12.11
C ARG A 404 37.40 -13.63 11.45
N ASP A 405 37.62 -13.41 10.16
CA ASP A 405 38.36 -14.15 9.15
C ASP A 405 39.29 -15.29 9.62
N GLY A 406 39.22 -16.42 8.91
CA GLY A 406 40.00 -17.62 9.25
C GLY A 406 39.66 -18.81 8.37
N SER A 407 40.10 -18.76 7.12
CA SER A 407 40.29 -19.94 6.27
C SER A 407 41.14 -21.00 6.99
N GLY A 408 40.57 -22.17 7.24
CA GLY A 408 41.25 -23.28 7.91
C GLY A 408 40.67 -24.62 7.48
N SER A 409 41.10 -25.07 6.31
CA SER A 409 40.92 -26.43 5.81
C SER A 409 41.48 -27.44 6.82
N ARG A 410 40.68 -28.42 7.26
CA ARG A 410 41.17 -29.72 7.72
C ARG A 410 40.28 -30.83 7.16
N ASP A 411 40.75 -31.27 6.01
CA ASP A 411 40.56 -32.55 5.37
C ASP A 411 40.78 -33.72 6.37
N TYR A 412 39.80 -34.61 6.46
CA TYR A 412 40.04 -35.98 6.93
C TYR A 412 39.74 -36.89 5.75
N GLY A 413 40.81 -37.21 5.02
CA GLY A 413 40.83 -38.29 4.06
C GLY A 413 40.50 -39.61 4.75
N ASN A 414 39.58 -40.35 4.14
CA ASN A 414 39.58 -41.79 4.20
C ASN A 414 39.69 -42.31 2.77
N GLY A 415 40.73 -43.10 2.53
CA GLY A 415 41.20 -43.47 1.20
C GLY A 415 40.32 -44.47 0.47
N SER A 416 40.46 -44.45 -0.85
CA SER A 416 40.46 -45.67 -1.66
C SER A 416 41.28 -45.38 -2.90
N SER A 417 42.33 -46.18 -3.05
CA SER A 417 43.24 -46.19 -4.18
C SER A 417 42.53 -46.69 -5.44
N ALA A 418 42.79 -46.01 -6.55
CA ALA A 418 42.84 -46.63 -7.86
C ALA A 418 43.78 -45.77 -8.73
N TYR A 419 44.83 -46.42 -9.20
CA TYR A 419 45.81 -45.95 -10.15
C TYR A 419 45.12 -45.47 -11.42
N ASP A 420 45.49 -44.31 -11.95
CA ASP A 420 45.74 -44.22 -13.39
C ASP A 420 46.63 -43.03 -13.76
N ASP A 421 47.46 -43.35 -14.74
CA ASP A 421 48.52 -42.61 -15.41
C ASP A 421 47.96 -41.46 -16.28
N GLY A 422 48.75 -40.39 -16.48
CA GLY A 422 48.47 -39.46 -17.58
C GLY A 422 48.93 -38.01 -17.44
N SER A 423 50.24 -37.78 -17.56
CA SER A 423 50.88 -36.75 -18.40
C SER A 423 50.51 -35.24 -18.29
N SER A 424 51.52 -34.48 -17.84
CA SER A 424 51.99 -33.15 -18.26
C SER A 424 51.19 -32.31 -19.28
N ALA A 425 51.00 -31.02 -18.94
CA ALA A 425 51.43 -29.91 -19.79
C ALA A 425 51.49 -28.60 -19.01
N ASP A 426 52.66 -27.95 -19.06
CA ASP A 426 52.98 -26.64 -18.55
C ASP A 426 52.14 -25.51 -19.19
N GLY A 427 51.90 -24.45 -18.43
CA GLY A 427 51.21 -23.25 -18.91
C GLY A 427 51.38 -22.08 -17.95
N ASP A 428 52.57 -21.49 -17.95
CA ASP A 428 52.87 -20.16 -17.42
C ASP A 428 51.94 -19.08 -17.98
N GLY A 429 51.59 -18.07 -17.18
CA GLY A 429 50.90 -16.89 -17.72
C GLY A 429 50.34 -15.87 -16.74
N SER A 430 51.23 -15.22 -15.99
CA SER A 430 51.22 -13.80 -15.60
C SER A 430 50.01 -13.11 -14.96
N SER A 431 50.31 -12.57 -13.77
CA SER A 431 49.62 -11.52 -13.03
C SER A 431 49.32 -10.23 -13.82
N SER A 432 48.17 -9.63 -13.54
CA SER A 432 48.00 -8.17 -13.62
C SER A 432 47.04 -7.66 -12.55
N ASP A 433 47.60 -6.78 -11.73
CA ASP A 433 47.05 -5.88 -10.73
C ASP A 433 45.93 -4.96 -11.27
N GLY A 434 45.00 -4.55 -10.41
CA GLY A 434 43.89 -3.66 -10.76
C GLY A 434 42.88 -3.44 -9.63
N SER A 435 43.32 -2.71 -8.60
CA SER A 435 42.61 -1.79 -7.69
C SER A 435 41.08 -1.90 -7.52
N ARG A 436 40.65 -2.20 -6.28
CA ARG A 436 39.27 -2.05 -5.80
C ARG A 436 39.07 -0.65 -5.21
N ASP A 437 38.00 0.00 -5.64
CA ASP A 437 37.49 1.26 -5.10
C ASP A 437 36.24 0.94 -4.25
N ASP A 438 36.30 1.29 -2.96
CA ASP A 438 35.28 1.01 -1.95
C ASP A 438 34.25 2.17 -1.91
N GLY A 439 33.13 1.97 -2.59
CA GLY A 439 31.96 2.86 -2.54
C GLY A 439 30.94 2.44 -1.47
N ASN A 440 30.79 3.30 -0.45
CA ASN A 440 30.03 3.12 0.78
C ASN A 440 28.59 3.69 0.71
N GLY A 441 27.63 3.05 1.40
CA GLY A 441 26.33 3.62 1.85
C GLY A 441 25.17 3.62 0.83
N SER A 442 23.89 3.43 1.17
CA SER A 442 23.18 3.28 2.45
C SER A 442 21.86 2.53 2.18
N SER A 443 21.55 1.46 2.91
CA SER A 443 20.25 0.78 2.83
C SER A 443 19.38 1.23 4.00
N THR A 444 18.29 1.94 3.70
CA THR A 444 17.24 2.29 4.65
C THR A 444 16.37 1.07 4.95
N ASP A 445 16.25 0.70 6.22
CA ASP A 445 15.33 -0.34 6.70
C ASP A 445 13.88 0.17 6.65
N GLY A 446 13.02 -0.58 5.95
CA GLY A 446 11.58 -0.37 5.89
C GLY A 446 10.85 -1.49 6.63
N ASP A 447 10.15 -1.11 7.69
CA ASP A 447 9.27 -1.96 8.49
C ASP A 447 8.12 -2.54 7.67
N GLY A 448 7.89 -3.85 7.81
CA GLY A 448 6.78 -4.57 7.20
C GLY A 448 6.11 -5.48 8.21
N SER A 449 5.06 -4.96 8.84
CA SER A 449 4.16 -5.65 9.76
C SER A 449 3.41 -6.79 9.04
N SER A 450 3.50 -8.01 9.58
CA SER A 450 2.60 -9.12 9.21
C SER A 450 1.49 -9.22 10.24
N ALA A 451 0.25 -9.05 9.78
CA ALA A 451 -0.96 -9.39 10.54
C ALA A 451 -1.27 -10.87 10.32
N ASP A 452 -1.21 -11.66 11.40
CA ASP A 452 -1.71 -13.02 11.45
C ASP A 452 -3.22 -12.97 11.74
N GLY A 453 -4.03 -13.53 10.84
CA GLY A 453 -5.47 -13.72 11.02
C GLY A 453 -5.76 -15.17 11.36
N ASP A 454 -6.22 -15.41 12.59
CA ASP A 454 -6.71 -16.69 13.09
C ASP A 454 -8.05 -17.07 12.42
N GLY A 455 -8.08 -18.24 11.79
CA GLY A 455 -9.30 -18.88 11.29
C GLY A 455 -9.76 -19.98 12.23
N SER A 456 -10.73 -19.68 13.09
CA SER A 456 -11.48 -20.65 13.89
C SER A 456 -12.19 -21.66 12.99
N ARG A 457 -12.01 -22.96 13.32
CA ARG A 457 -12.77 -24.08 12.77
C ARG A 457 -14.01 -24.29 13.63
N ASP A 458 -15.18 -24.17 13.02
CA ASP A 458 -16.46 -24.47 13.66
C ASP A 458 -16.93 -25.87 13.23
N TYR A 459 -17.23 -26.73 14.20
CA TYR A 459 -17.74 -28.08 14.00
C TYR A 459 -19.27 -28.03 14.04
N GLY A 460 -19.90 -27.96 12.86
CA GLY A 460 -21.35 -28.05 12.69
C GLY A 460 -21.80 -29.46 12.34
N ASN A 461 -22.32 -30.17 13.33
CA ASN A 461 -23.02 -31.45 13.24
C ASN A 461 -24.35 -31.28 12.46
N GLY A 462 -24.65 -32.15 11.50
CA GLY A 462 -25.87 -32.05 10.69
C GLY A 462 -26.28 -33.39 10.08
N SER A 463 -27.16 -34.10 10.78
CA SER A 463 -27.91 -35.27 10.30
C SER A 463 -28.83 -34.93 9.12
N SER A 464 -28.94 -35.84 8.15
CA SER A 464 -30.16 -36.15 7.34
C SER A 464 -29.78 -37.17 6.27
N ALA A 465 -30.17 -38.44 6.41
CA ALA A 465 -31.43 -39.00 5.91
C ALA A 465 -31.37 -39.25 4.39
N ASP A 466 -30.97 -40.48 4.05
CA ASP A 466 -31.05 -41.05 2.71
C ASP A 466 -32.52 -41.19 2.29
N GLY A 467 -32.86 -40.54 1.19
CA GLY A 467 -34.13 -40.69 0.50
C GLY A 467 -33.85 -40.90 -0.98
N ASP A 468 -33.92 -42.16 -1.40
CA ASP A 468 -33.87 -42.59 -2.79
C ASP A 468 -35.03 -41.95 -3.57
N VAL A 469 -34.69 -41.25 -4.66
CA VAL A 469 -35.65 -40.86 -5.70
C VAL A 469 -35.12 -41.37 -7.03
N GLU A 470 -35.75 -42.45 -7.50
CA GLU A 470 -35.67 -42.92 -8.87
C GLU A 470 -36.17 -41.82 -9.82
N ILE A 471 -35.35 -41.44 -10.80
CA ILE A 471 -35.79 -40.65 -11.95
C ILE A 471 -35.86 -41.59 -13.14
N SER A 472 -37.09 -42.02 -13.44
CA SER A 472 -37.47 -42.67 -14.69
C SER A 472 -37.24 -41.72 -15.86
N THR A 473 -36.39 -42.14 -16.79
CA THR A 473 -36.30 -41.59 -18.14
C THR A 473 -37.41 -42.19 -18.98
N SER A 474 -38.40 -41.38 -19.39
CA SER A 474 -39.33 -41.73 -20.46
C SER A 474 -39.22 -40.71 -21.59
N GLU A 475 -38.87 -41.25 -22.76
CA GLU A 475 -39.01 -40.69 -24.09
C GLU A 475 -40.40 -40.08 -24.31
N ILE A 476 -40.46 -38.94 -25.01
CA ILE A 476 -41.58 -38.62 -25.92
C ILE A 476 -41.03 -37.91 -27.16
N LEU A 477 -41.23 -38.56 -28.29
CA LEU A 477 -41.14 -38.09 -29.67
C LEU A 477 -42.38 -37.24 -30.05
N ASP A 478 -42.26 -36.53 -31.17
CA ASP A 478 -43.31 -35.97 -32.04
C ASP A 478 -43.96 -34.62 -31.69
N ASN A 479 -43.42 -33.53 -32.24
CA ASN A 479 -43.93 -32.85 -33.46
C ASN A 479 -43.14 -31.59 -33.79
#